data_AF-K6U4S1-F1
#
_entry.id   AF-K6U4S1-F1
#
_cell.length_a   1.000
_cell.length_b   1.000
_cell.length_c   1.000
_cell.angle_alpha   90.00
_cell.angle_beta   90.00
_cell.angle_gamma   90.00
#
_symmetry.space_group_name_H-M   'P 1'
#
loop_
_entity.id
_entity.type
_entity.pdbx_description
1 polymer ?
#
loop_
_entity_poly.entity_id
_entity_poly.type
_entity_poly.pdbx_seq_one_letter_code
_entity_poly.pdbx_strand_id
1 'polypeptide(L)'
;MKSVRNLLLIAVLGTAITVTGCGVQKTEQTKPAESTAQTASQETKAFTINDASNNMRNILKDMKTQVSNNEEDKVNEGGTKLEDTWKEFEDKFEDDLKDKYLDLYVKIEDPLEVIEAASKVKPLDTKVLNESIDKLDSELVKLQENDATATGIENMRDTLKEMNTNLNNKKEDKAIEISDKLEENWSSFEDGIKDNYKNLYEEVESPLGVIQADVKMKPLDTKTLTAAIDELDKTLDQLQKSIAFSSAPQDMKTALAKIKKFTSPLNEEKVTKYAERLEKYWSTSEDMVKQKNPALYEKIEVPMGAIQSSAKANPIDTNTLTSAAGELDKLLTEMQNLK
;
A
#
# COMPACT_ATOMS: atom_id res chain seq x y z
N MET A 1 -9.09 23.04 -19.62
CA MET A 1 -9.56 22.19 -20.74
C MET A 1 -9.47 20.74 -20.27
N LYS A 2 -10.61 20.04 -20.20
CA LYS A 2 -10.70 18.64 -19.77
C LYS A 2 -10.18 17.75 -20.90
N SER A 3 -9.17 16.92 -20.63
CA SER A 3 -8.76 15.87 -21.58
C SER A 3 -9.68 14.67 -21.42
N VAL A 4 -10.59 14.50 -22.38
CA VAL A 4 -11.44 13.34 -22.56
C VAL A 4 -10.63 12.32 -23.35
N ARG A 5 -10.22 11.20 -22.75
CA ARG A 5 -9.64 10.07 -23.50
C ARG A 5 -10.75 9.08 -23.84
N ASN A 6 -11.19 9.15 -25.10
CA ASN A 6 -12.05 8.17 -25.74
C ASN A 6 -11.29 6.84 -25.92
N LEU A 7 -11.92 5.75 -25.48
CA LEU A 7 -11.65 4.39 -25.91
C LEU A 7 -12.26 4.17 -27.30
N LEU A 8 -11.46 3.67 -28.25
CA LEU A 8 -11.96 3.01 -29.45
C LEU A 8 -11.22 1.69 -29.66
N LEU A 9 -11.91 0.61 -29.26
CA LEU A 9 -11.74 -0.73 -29.79
C LEU A 9 -12.19 -0.73 -31.27
N ILE A 10 -11.30 -1.17 -32.17
CA ILE A 10 -11.71 -1.64 -33.49
C ILE A 10 -11.27 -3.11 -33.60
N ALA A 11 -12.27 -3.98 -33.52
CA ALA A 11 -12.18 -5.36 -33.94
C ALA A 11 -12.16 -5.43 -35.48
N VAL A 12 -11.28 -6.25 -36.05
CA VAL A 12 -11.45 -6.78 -37.40
C VAL A 12 -11.28 -8.30 -37.35
N LEU A 13 -12.41 -8.98 -37.60
CA LEU A 13 -12.53 -10.39 -37.92
C LEU A 13 -11.94 -10.69 -39.31
N GLY A 14 -11.32 -11.86 -39.51
CA GLY A 14 -10.97 -12.33 -40.85
C GLY A 14 -10.10 -13.59 -40.96
N THR A 15 -10.68 -14.75 -40.62
CA THR A 15 -10.55 -16.10 -41.25
C THR A 15 -9.23 -16.65 -41.85
N ALA A 16 -8.84 -17.79 -41.28
CA ALA A 16 -8.62 -19.13 -41.89
C ALA A 16 -7.24 -19.58 -42.47
N ILE A 17 -6.69 -20.60 -41.78
CA ILE A 17 -6.13 -21.90 -42.21
C ILE A 17 -5.10 -21.94 -43.37
N THR A 18 -3.90 -22.49 -43.10
CA THR A 18 -3.38 -23.71 -43.77
C THR A 18 -2.25 -24.37 -42.97
N VAL A 19 -2.35 -25.70 -42.87
CA VAL A 19 -1.30 -26.62 -42.42
C VAL A 19 -0.53 -27.08 -43.66
N THR A 20 0.79 -27.05 -43.62
CA THR A 20 1.65 -27.97 -44.38
C THR A 20 2.96 -28.20 -43.62
N GLY A 21 3.13 -29.44 -43.18
CA GLY A 21 4.42 -29.94 -42.70
C GLY A 21 5.38 -30.24 -43.85
N CYS A 22 6.68 -30.25 -43.55
CA CYS A 22 7.70 -30.95 -44.32
C CYS A 22 8.92 -31.17 -43.41
N GLY A 23 9.46 -32.39 -43.35
CA GLY A 23 10.79 -32.60 -42.75
C GLY A 23 11.12 -33.95 -42.09
N VAL A 24 10.95 -35.05 -42.82
CA VAL A 24 11.80 -36.28 -42.90
C VAL A 24 12.75 -36.68 -41.73
N GLN A 25 12.62 -37.95 -41.31
CA GLN A 25 13.49 -38.74 -40.41
C GLN A 25 14.94 -38.96 -40.91
N LYS A 26 15.92 -39.04 -39.97
CA LYS A 26 16.89 -40.16 -39.87
C LYS A 26 17.78 -40.17 -38.60
N THR A 27 17.71 -41.28 -37.87
CA THR A 27 18.76 -42.11 -37.20
C THR A 27 19.83 -41.54 -36.22
N GLU A 28 19.71 -42.03 -34.96
CA GLU A 28 20.66 -42.60 -33.98
C GLU A 28 22.11 -42.08 -33.72
N GLN A 29 22.35 -41.92 -32.39
CA GLN A 29 23.57 -42.07 -31.56
C GLN A 29 24.81 -41.20 -31.83
N THR A 30 25.24 -40.44 -30.81
CA THR A 30 26.41 -40.72 -29.93
C THR A 30 26.59 -39.58 -28.90
N LYS A 31 26.87 -39.91 -27.62
CA LYS A 31 27.17 -38.97 -26.51
C LYS A 31 28.68 -38.66 -26.47
N PRO A 32 29.10 -37.42 -26.17
CA PRO A 32 29.86 -37.15 -24.93
C PRO A 32 29.38 -35.83 -24.25
N ALA A 33 28.97 -35.83 -22.98
CA ALA A 33 29.77 -35.47 -21.80
C ALA A 33 30.21 -33.98 -21.73
N GLU A 34 29.66 -33.29 -20.72
CA GLU A 34 30.10 -32.07 -20.02
C GLU A 34 30.22 -30.72 -20.77
N SER A 35 29.29 -29.82 -20.46
CA SER A 35 29.59 -28.61 -19.65
C SER A 35 28.28 -27.87 -19.38
N THR A 36 27.68 -28.11 -18.22
CA THR A 36 26.61 -27.24 -17.70
C THR A 36 27.28 -25.96 -17.19
N ALA A 37 27.40 -24.98 -18.09
CA ALA A 37 27.56 -23.59 -17.69
C ALA A 37 26.32 -23.21 -16.89
N GLN A 38 26.53 -23.13 -15.58
CA GLN A 38 25.60 -22.62 -14.60
C GLN A 38 25.38 -21.14 -14.92
N THR A 39 24.34 -20.82 -15.70
CA THR A 39 23.84 -19.46 -15.81
C THR A 39 23.32 -19.11 -14.43
N ALA A 40 24.14 -18.38 -13.67
CA ALA A 40 23.68 -17.68 -12.48
C ALA A 40 22.54 -16.76 -12.93
N SER A 41 21.31 -17.14 -12.63
CA SER A 41 20.18 -16.23 -12.65
C SER A 41 20.53 -15.13 -11.65
N GLN A 42 21.02 -14.00 -12.14
CA GLN A 42 20.96 -12.77 -11.38
C GLN A 42 19.48 -12.50 -11.16
N GLU A 43 18.99 -12.81 -9.97
CA GLU A 43 17.73 -12.28 -9.48
C GLU A 43 17.84 -10.76 -9.56
N THR A 44 17.20 -10.18 -10.57
CA THR A 44 16.92 -8.74 -10.57
C THR A 44 16.11 -8.46 -9.31
N LYS A 45 16.71 -7.74 -8.36
CA LYS A 45 16.05 -7.25 -7.14
C LYS A 45 14.68 -6.69 -7.54
N ALA A 46 13.62 -7.20 -6.91
CA ALA A 46 12.27 -6.70 -7.16
C ALA A 46 12.22 -5.19 -6.88
N PHE A 47 11.64 -4.44 -7.80
CA PHE A 47 11.39 -3.00 -7.61
C PHE A 47 10.36 -2.83 -6.51
N THR A 48 10.63 -1.97 -5.53
CA THR A 48 9.77 -1.78 -4.33
C THR A 48 9.13 -0.39 -4.29
N ILE A 49 8.12 -0.21 -3.43
CA ILE A 49 7.51 1.11 -3.13
C ILE A 49 8.58 2.08 -2.59
N ASN A 50 9.54 1.58 -1.81
CA ASN A 50 10.64 2.38 -1.31
C ASN A 50 11.58 2.84 -2.44
N ASP A 51 11.92 1.96 -3.39
CA ASP A 51 12.75 2.33 -4.55
C ASP A 51 12.05 3.40 -5.41
N ALA A 52 10.74 3.24 -5.65
CA ALA A 52 9.94 4.20 -6.41
C ALA A 52 9.87 5.57 -5.71
N SER A 53 9.59 5.59 -4.41
CA SER A 53 9.52 6.80 -3.61
C SER A 53 10.86 7.53 -3.60
N ASN A 54 11.97 6.83 -3.40
CA ASN A 54 13.31 7.43 -3.43
C ASN A 54 13.65 8.04 -4.80
N ASN A 55 13.26 7.39 -5.90
CA ASN A 55 13.47 7.94 -7.25
C ASN A 55 12.73 9.26 -7.44
N MET A 56 11.44 9.33 -7.07
CA MET A 56 10.66 10.57 -7.15
C MET A 56 11.24 11.66 -6.25
N ARG A 57 11.59 11.33 -5.01
CA ARG A 57 12.19 12.29 -4.06
C ARG A 57 13.53 12.86 -4.54
N ASN A 58 14.34 12.06 -5.23
CA ASN A 58 15.57 12.55 -5.86
C ASN A 58 15.26 13.56 -6.98
N ILE A 59 14.26 13.30 -7.81
CA ILE A 59 13.79 14.26 -8.83
C ILE A 59 13.33 15.57 -8.16
N LEU A 60 12.57 15.47 -7.07
CA LEU A 60 12.08 16.63 -6.31
C LEU A 60 13.22 17.49 -5.74
N LYS A 61 14.26 16.84 -5.21
CA LYS A 61 15.46 17.53 -4.70
C LYS A 61 16.19 18.29 -5.82
N ASP A 62 16.32 17.68 -6.99
CA ASP A 62 16.92 18.32 -8.15
C ASP A 62 16.06 19.49 -8.64
N MET A 63 14.74 19.30 -8.74
CA MET A 63 13.79 20.36 -9.12
C MET A 63 13.86 21.54 -8.15
N LYS A 64 13.94 21.29 -6.83
CA LYS A 64 14.04 22.37 -5.83
C LYS A 64 15.29 23.23 -6.02
N THR A 65 16.40 22.61 -6.40
CA THR A 65 17.65 23.30 -6.75
C THR A 65 17.48 24.12 -8.03
N GLN A 66 16.87 23.54 -9.08
CA GLN A 66 16.62 24.19 -10.36
C GLN A 66 15.68 25.38 -10.24
N VAL A 67 14.62 25.28 -9.42
CA VAL A 67 13.70 26.38 -9.08
C VAL A 67 14.47 27.53 -8.43
N SER A 68 15.36 27.22 -7.47
CA SER A 68 16.17 28.24 -6.78
C SER A 68 17.16 28.95 -7.71
N ASN A 69 17.64 28.25 -8.73
CA ASN A 69 18.55 28.77 -9.74
C ASN A 69 17.83 29.43 -10.94
N ASN A 70 16.49 29.49 -10.92
CA ASN A 70 15.65 29.97 -12.02
C ASN A 70 15.95 29.27 -13.37
N GLU A 71 16.23 27.96 -13.33
CA GLU A 71 16.53 27.14 -14.50
C GLU A 71 15.24 26.62 -15.15
N GLU A 72 14.44 27.50 -15.75
CA GLU A 72 13.06 27.22 -16.20
C GLU A 72 12.91 25.95 -17.05
N ASP A 73 13.80 25.75 -18.03
CA ASP A 73 13.72 24.59 -18.93
C ASP A 73 14.00 23.27 -18.19
N LYS A 74 14.92 23.28 -17.21
CA LYS A 74 15.22 22.10 -16.40
C LYS A 74 14.08 21.79 -15.43
N VAL A 75 13.43 22.81 -14.87
CA VAL A 75 12.25 22.63 -14.01
C VAL A 75 11.12 21.95 -14.80
N ASN A 76 10.88 22.35 -16.05
CA ASN A 76 9.91 21.68 -16.93
C ASN A 76 10.29 20.21 -17.23
N GLU A 77 11.56 19.94 -17.54
CA GLU A 77 12.04 18.56 -17.71
C GLU A 77 11.86 17.72 -16.44
N GLY A 78 12.15 18.29 -15.27
CA GLY A 78 11.93 17.66 -13.98
C GLY A 78 10.46 17.30 -13.75
N GLY A 79 9.55 18.23 -14.03
CA GLY A 79 8.10 17.98 -13.94
C GLY A 79 7.62 16.85 -14.85
N THR A 80 8.17 16.75 -16.06
CA THR A 80 7.86 15.65 -16.99
C THR A 80 8.41 14.31 -16.48
N LYS A 81 9.67 14.27 -16.04
CA LYS A 81 10.29 13.06 -15.48
C LYS A 81 9.57 12.54 -14.25
N LEU A 82 9.10 13.45 -13.39
CA LEU A 82 8.37 13.12 -12.18
C LEU A 82 7.05 12.41 -12.53
N GLU A 83 6.30 12.96 -13.47
CA GLU A 83 5.05 12.37 -13.97
C GLU A 83 5.27 11.01 -14.64
N ASP A 84 6.32 10.85 -15.44
CA ASP A 84 6.66 9.56 -16.06
C ASP A 84 7.04 8.52 -15.00
N THR A 85 7.80 8.92 -13.97
CA THR A 85 8.18 8.05 -12.85
C THR A 85 6.95 7.63 -12.04
N TRP A 86 6.01 8.55 -11.80
CA TRP A 86 4.75 8.24 -11.11
C TRP A 86 3.92 7.23 -11.91
N LYS A 87 3.82 7.37 -13.24
CA LYS A 87 3.11 6.40 -14.09
C LYS A 87 3.70 5.00 -14.00
N GLU A 88 5.03 4.87 -14.10
CA GLU A 88 5.69 3.57 -13.97
C GLU A 88 5.47 2.93 -12.59
N PHE A 89 5.33 3.76 -11.57
CA PHE A 89 5.00 3.32 -10.23
C PHE A 89 3.53 2.90 -10.10
N GLU A 90 2.59 3.72 -10.58
CA GLU A 90 1.16 3.41 -10.58
C GLU A 90 0.90 2.11 -11.33
N ASP A 91 1.45 1.94 -12.55
CA ASP A 91 1.27 0.72 -13.36
C ASP A 91 1.67 -0.58 -12.63
N LYS A 92 2.56 -0.49 -11.63
CA LYS A 92 3.05 -1.64 -10.86
C LYS A 92 2.29 -1.86 -9.54
N PHE A 93 1.81 -0.80 -8.91
CA PHE A 93 1.31 -0.84 -7.53
C PHE A 93 -0.08 -0.21 -7.36
N GLU A 94 -0.78 0.12 -8.45
CA GLU A 94 -2.06 0.85 -8.41
C GLU A 94 -3.04 0.20 -7.42
N ASP A 95 -3.27 -1.10 -7.56
CA ASP A 95 -4.23 -1.82 -6.74
C ASP A 95 -3.78 -1.89 -5.28
N ASP A 96 -2.49 -2.17 -5.02
CA ASP A 96 -1.95 -2.19 -3.66
C ASP A 96 -2.09 -0.83 -2.96
N LEU A 97 -1.74 0.26 -3.65
CA LEU A 97 -1.83 1.62 -3.13
C LEU A 97 -3.28 2.01 -2.88
N LYS A 98 -4.15 1.76 -3.86
CA LYS A 98 -5.56 2.15 -3.75
C LYS A 98 -6.35 1.27 -2.81
N ASP A 99 -5.88 0.07 -2.47
CA ASP A 99 -6.54 -0.81 -1.52
C ASP A 99 -6.04 -0.61 -0.10
N LYS A 100 -4.74 -0.32 0.09
CA LYS A 100 -4.13 -0.16 1.41
C LYS A 100 -4.10 1.31 1.87
N TYR A 101 -3.94 2.25 0.93
CA TYR A 101 -3.54 3.63 1.20
C TYR A 101 -4.25 4.65 0.28
N LEU A 102 -5.56 4.53 0.08
CA LEU A 102 -6.29 5.36 -0.91
C LEU A 102 -6.14 6.86 -0.65
N ASP A 103 -6.21 7.29 0.61
CA ASP A 103 -6.04 8.69 0.96
C ASP A 103 -4.63 9.21 0.62
N LEU A 104 -3.58 8.44 0.93
CA LEU A 104 -2.19 8.79 0.57
C LEU A 104 -1.99 8.81 -0.93
N TYR A 105 -2.52 7.82 -1.65
CA TYR A 105 -2.48 7.79 -3.12
C TYR A 105 -3.04 9.09 -3.70
N VAL A 106 -4.20 9.55 -3.24
CA VAL A 106 -4.81 10.81 -3.71
C VAL A 106 -3.99 12.03 -3.30
N LYS A 107 -3.45 12.04 -2.07
CA LYS A 107 -2.61 13.14 -1.57
C LYS A 107 -1.26 13.24 -2.28
N ILE A 108 -0.79 12.17 -2.91
CA ILE A 108 0.38 12.16 -3.79
C ILE A 108 0.03 12.70 -5.18
N GLU A 109 -1.10 12.29 -5.77
CA GLU A 109 -1.54 12.79 -7.09
C GLU A 109 -1.74 14.31 -7.10
N ASP A 110 -2.35 14.88 -6.07
CA ASP A 110 -2.68 16.31 -6.01
C ASP A 110 -1.46 17.24 -6.25
N PRO A 111 -0.35 17.16 -5.49
CA PRO A 111 0.83 17.97 -5.74
C PRO A 111 1.57 17.59 -7.02
N LEU A 112 1.51 16.32 -7.49
CA LEU A 112 2.07 15.91 -8.77
C LEU A 112 1.45 16.72 -9.93
N GLU A 113 0.12 16.77 -10.00
CA GLU A 113 -0.60 17.53 -11.02
C GLU A 113 -0.22 19.02 -11.00
N VAL A 114 -0.07 19.61 -9.80
CA VAL A 114 0.32 21.02 -9.65
C VAL A 114 1.76 21.25 -10.13
N ILE A 115 2.70 20.37 -9.78
CA ILE A 115 4.10 20.47 -10.22
C ILE A 115 4.18 20.36 -11.75
N GLU A 116 3.48 19.40 -12.36
CA GLU A 116 3.47 19.19 -13.80
C GLU A 116 2.96 20.44 -14.54
N ALA A 117 1.89 21.05 -14.03
CA ALA A 117 1.33 22.28 -14.61
C ALA A 117 2.24 23.50 -14.38
N ALA A 118 2.68 23.72 -13.14
CA ALA A 118 3.44 24.92 -12.75
C ALA A 118 4.85 24.93 -13.36
N SER A 119 5.47 23.77 -13.57
CA SER A 119 6.79 23.65 -14.19
C SER A 119 6.83 24.11 -15.67
N LYS A 120 5.67 24.18 -16.33
CA LYS A 120 5.52 24.65 -17.72
C LYS A 120 5.25 26.15 -17.84
N VAL A 121 4.97 26.83 -16.73
CA VAL A 121 4.62 28.26 -16.70
C VAL A 121 5.87 29.13 -16.76
N LYS A 122 5.83 30.22 -17.55
CA LYS A 122 6.92 31.21 -17.66
C LYS A 122 6.38 32.64 -17.42
N PRO A 123 6.98 33.42 -16.49
CA PRO A 123 8.04 33.02 -15.57
C PRO A 123 7.54 31.98 -14.54
N LEU A 124 8.46 31.22 -13.94
CA LEU A 124 8.12 30.22 -12.93
C LEU A 124 7.39 30.86 -11.73
N ASP A 125 6.33 30.21 -11.26
CA ASP A 125 5.78 30.46 -9.92
C ASP A 125 6.57 29.63 -8.90
N THR A 126 7.71 30.19 -8.48
CA THR A 126 8.65 29.51 -7.57
C THR A 126 8.04 29.20 -6.21
N LYS A 127 7.04 29.97 -5.76
CA LYS A 127 6.34 29.71 -4.50
C LYS A 127 5.48 28.46 -4.63
N VAL A 128 4.61 28.42 -5.64
CA VAL A 128 3.72 27.26 -5.88
C VAL A 128 4.52 25.98 -6.10
N LEU A 129 5.61 26.05 -6.89
CA LEU A 129 6.49 24.91 -7.11
C LEU A 129 7.13 24.41 -5.82
N ASN A 130 7.74 25.28 -5.01
CA ASN A 130 8.38 24.86 -3.76
C ASN A 130 7.38 24.27 -2.75
N GLU A 131 6.21 24.89 -2.59
CA GLU A 131 5.15 24.38 -1.70
C GLU A 131 4.65 23.00 -2.15
N SER A 132 4.51 22.79 -3.47
CA SER A 132 4.01 21.52 -4.02
C SER A 132 5.08 20.43 -3.97
N ILE A 133 6.34 20.78 -4.22
CA ILE A 133 7.50 19.88 -4.06
C ILE A 133 7.60 19.40 -2.61
N ASP A 134 7.50 20.30 -1.64
CA ASP A 134 7.60 19.96 -0.22
C ASP A 134 6.42 19.11 0.25
N LYS A 135 5.21 19.41 -0.25
CA LYS A 135 4.04 18.58 0.01
C LYS A 135 4.23 17.17 -0.54
N LEU A 136 4.65 17.03 -1.79
CA LEU A 136 4.85 15.72 -2.41
C LEU A 136 5.96 14.92 -1.72
N ASP A 137 7.10 15.53 -1.39
CA ASP A 137 8.17 14.87 -0.65
C ASP A 137 7.66 14.32 0.69
N SER A 138 6.85 15.12 1.41
CA SER A 138 6.25 14.70 2.67
C SER A 138 5.29 13.53 2.53
N GLU A 139 4.43 13.51 1.50
CA GLU A 139 3.50 12.38 1.29
C GLU A 139 4.23 11.11 0.82
N LEU A 140 5.32 11.24 0.06
CA LEU A 140 6.18 10.11 -0.32
C LEU A 140 6.90 9.51 0.90
N VAL A 141 7.38 10.34 1.84
CA VAL A 141 7.95 9.85 3.10
C VAL A 141 6.92 9.05 3.90
N LYS A 142 5.69 9.56 4.03
CA LYS A 142 4.62 8.82 4.73
C LYS A 142 4.31 7.50 4.03
N LEU A 143 4.32 7.45 2.71
CA LEU A 143 4.13 6.20 1.98
C LEU A 143 5.25 5.19 2.30
N GLN A 144 6.51 5.64 2.33
CA GLN A 144 7.65 4.80 2.71
C GLN A 144 7.52 4.26 4.13
N GLU A 145 7.14 5.10 5.10
CA GLU A 145 6.97 4.70 6.50
C GLU A 145 5.83 3.68 6.69
N ASN A 146 4.69 3.91 6.03
CA ASN A 146 3.55 2.98 6.10
C ASN A 146 3.87 1.63 5.45
N ASP A 147 4.52 1.63 4.29
CA ASP A 147 4.96 0.41 3.61
C ASP A 147 5.97 -0.37 4.45
N ALA A 148 7.01 0.30 4.96
CA ALA A 148 8.00 -0.31 5.83
C ALA A 148 7.38 -0.93 7.08
N THR A 149 6.41 -0.25 7.69
CA THR A 149 5.67 -0.78 8.85
C THR A 149 4.86 -2.03 8.49
N ALA A 150 4.11 -1.99 7.38
CA ALA A 150 3.29 -3.13 6.97
C ALA A 150 4.15 -4.35 6.63
N THR A 151 5.22 -4.17 5.85
CA THR A 151 6.17 -5.23 5.51
C THR A 151 6.94 -5.73 6.73
N GLY A 152 7.35 -4.84 7.64
CA GLY A 152 8.05 -5.21 8.87
C GLY A 152 7.19 -6.10 9.78
N ILE A 153 5.91 -5.77 9.96
CA ILE A 153 4.96 -6.60 10.71
C ILE A 153 4.80 -7.98 10.05
N GLU A 154 4.62 -8.03 8.72
CA GLU A 154 4.49 -9.29 7.99
C GLU A 154 5.74 -10.18 8.13
N ASN A 155 6.92 -9.60 7.93
CA ASN A 155 8.20 -10.30 8.08
C ASN A 155 8.41 -10.83 9.51
N MET A 156 8.06 -10.05 10.53
CA MET A 156 8.08 -10.48 11.93
C MET A 156 7.19 -11.71 12.13
N ARG A 157 5.94 -11.66 11.68
CA ARG A 157 4.99 -12.76 11.82
C ARG A 157 5.44 -14.02 11.08
N ASP A 158 6.01 -13.87 9.89
CA ASP A 158 6.55 -15.01 9.13
C ASP A 158 7.79 -15.61 9.79
N THR A 159 8.66 -14.78 10.35
CA THR A 159 9.81 -15.21 11.16
C THR A 159 9.35 -15.98 12.40
N LEU A 160 8.28 -15.54 13.07
CA LEU A 160 7.68 -16.25 14.20
C LEU A 160 7.12 -17.62 13.81
N LYS A 161 6.42 -17.72 12.67
CA LYS A 161 5.95 -19.01 12.14
C LYS A 161 7.12 -19.95 11.83
N GLU A 162 8.20 -19.43 11.27
CA GLU A 162 9.41 -20.20 11.00
C GLU A 162 10.07 -20.69 12.29
N MET A 163 10.17 -19.80 13.29
CA MET A 163 10.73 -20.14 14.61
C MET A 163 9.91 -21.24 15.29
N ASN A 164 8.58 -21.09 15.34
CA ASN A 164 7.68 -22.08 15.94
C ASN A 164 7.78 -23.44 15.21
N THR A 165 7.90 -23.41 13.88
CA THR A 165 8.11 -24.62 13.08
C THR A 165 9.43 -25.32 13.44
N ASN A 166 10.51 -24.59 13.69
CA ASN A 166 11.79 -25.18 14.08
C ASN A 166 11.78 -25.72 15.51
N LEU A 167 11.13 -25.03 16.46
CA LEU A 167 10.92 -25.53 17.83
C LEU A 167 10.14 -26.85 17.83
N ASN A 168 9.04 -26.92 17.09
CA ASN A 168 8.23 -28.15 16.96
C ASN A 168 9.00 -29.32 16.32
N ASN A 169 9.95 -29.02 15.43
CA ASN A 169 10.84 -30.00 14.82
C ASN A 169 12.10 -30.31 15.64
N LYS A 170 12.21 -29.78 16.88
CA LYS A 170 13.37 -29.95 17.78
C LYS A 170 14.70 -29.47 17.16
N LYS A 171 14.64 -28.45 16.30
CA LYS A 171 15.81 -27.84 15.66
C LYS A 171 16.23 -26.60 16.44
N GLU A 172 16.72 -26.81 17.66
CA GLU A 172 17.03 -25.74 18.63
C GLU A 172 18.02 -24.71 18.07
N ASP A 173 19.13 -25.15 17.46
CA ASP A 173 20.13 -24.23 16.88
C ASP A 173 19.54 -23.31 15.82
N LYS A 174 18.56 -23.79 15.03
CA LYS A 174 17.87 -22.97 14.02
C LYS A 174 16.90 -21.98 14.65
N ALA A 175 16.20 -22.37 15.71
CA ALA A 175 15.32 -21.45 16.42
C ALA A 175 16.11 -20.28 17.04
N ILE A 176 17.33 -20.54 17.51
CA ILE A 176 18.26 -19.50 17.98
C ILE A 176 18.65 -18.56 16.84
N GLU A 177 19.11 -19.10 15.69
CA GLU A 177 19.48 -18.28 14.51
C GLU A 177 18.31 -17.42 13.99
N ILE A 178 17.09 -17.97 13.99
CA ILE A 178 15.89 -17.25 13.54
C ILE A 178 15.52 -16.10 14.50
N SER A 179 15.82 -16.24 15.79
CA SER A 179 15.49 -15.19 16.76
C SER A 179 16.26 -13.88 16.53
N ASP A 180 17.49 -13.95 16.00
CA ASP A 180 18.26 -12.75 15.64
C ASP A 180 17.57 -11.95 14.51
N LYS A 181 16.90 -12.65 13.58
CA LYS A 181 16.14 -12.01 12.49
C LYS A 181 14.90 -11.26 12.98
N LEU A 182 14.33 -11.62 14.14
CA LEU A 182 13.21 -10.88 14.72
C LEU A 182 13.63 -9.47 15.09
N GLU A 183 14.80 -9.30 15.71
CA GLU A 183 15.31 -7.98 16.08
C GLU A 183 15.63 -7.14 14.84
N GLU A 184 16.25 -7.75 13.82
CA GLU A 184 16.53 -7.08 12.56
C GLU A 184 15.24 -6.58 11.89
N ASN A 185 14.20 -7.42 11.83
CA ASN A 185 12.91 -7.03 11.27
C ASN A 185 12.25 -5.93 12.10
N TRP A 186 12.23 -6.05 13.43
CA TRP A 186 11.62 -5.07 14.33
C TRP A 186 12.26 -3.68 14.21
N SER A 187 13.60 -3.63 14.23
CA SER A 187 14.36 -2.37 14.14
C SER A 187 14.08 -1.57 12.87
N SER A 188 13.61 -2.21 11.80
CA SER A 188 13.32 -1.53 10.52
C SER A 188 12.09 -0.62 10.55
N PHE A 189 11.20 -0.78 11.55
CA PHE A 189 9.97 0.00 11.69
C PHE A 189 9.66 0.43 13.14
N GLU A 190 10.50 0.07 14.11
CA GLU A 190 10.36 0.37 15.54
C GLU A 190 10.03 1.84 15.81
N ASP A 191 10.83 2.76 15.27
CA ASP A 191 10.68 4.20 15.54
C ASP A 191 9.30 4.72 15.15
N GLY A 192 8.76 4.25 14.02
CA GLY A 192 7.42 4.61 13.56
C GLY A 192 6.33 4.14 14.53
N ILE A 193 6.49 2.95 15.11
CA ILE A 193 5.57 2.42 16.13
C ILE A 193 5.71 3.17 17.45
N LYS A 194 6.94 3.44 17.87
CA LYS A 194 7.24 4.17 19.11
C LYS A 194 6.64 5.57 19.13
N ASP A 195 6.68 6.27 17.99
CA ASP A 195 6.17 7.63 17.89
C ASP A 195 4.64 7.68 17.84
N ASN A 196 4.02 6.72 17.13
CA ASN A 196 2.59 6.79 16.79
C ASN A 196 1.69 5.84 17.61
N TYR A 197 2.26 4.79 18.22
CA TYR A 197 1.54 3.68 18.88
C TYR A 197 2.20 3.27 20.19
N LYS A 198 2.56 4.24 21.04
CA LYS A 198 3.31 4.05 22.30
C LYS A 198 2.85 2.89 23.19
N ASN A 199 1.54 2.69 23.35
CA ASN A 199 1.04 1.59 24.18
C ASN A 199 1.34 0.23 23.54
N LEU A 200 1.18 0.11 22.22
CA LEU A 200 1.43 -1.14 21.49
C LEU A 200 2.93 -1.40 21.30
N TYR A 201 3.76 -0.36 21.27
CA TYR A 201 5.21 -0.49 21.28
C TYR A 201 5.68 -1.34 22.48
N GLU A 202 5.27 -0.98 23.70
CA GLU A 202 5.64 -1.73 24.91
C GLU A 202 5.09 -3.16 24.90
N GLU A 203 3.88 -3.36 24.36
CA GLU A 203 3.28 -4.69 24.22
C GLU A 203 4.01 -5.58 23.20
N VAL A 204 4.70 -5.01 22.21
CA VAL A 204 5.53 -5.75 21.24
C VAL A 204 6.90 -6.08 21.83
N GLU A 205 7.53 -5.09 22.47
CA GLU A 205 8.86 -5.22 23.09
C GLU A 205 8.90 -6.33 24.17
N SER A 206 7.86 -6.45 24.97
CA SER A 206 7.81 -7.40 26.09
C SER A 206 8.00 -8.87 25.65
N PRO A 207 7.14 -9.46 24.80
CA PRO A 207 7.32 -10.84 24.35
C PRO A 207 8.56 -11.01 23.45
N LEU A 208 8.96 -10.00 22.68
CA LEU A 208 10.21 -10.03 21.91
C LEU A 208 11.43 -10.18 22.83
N GLY A 209 11.49 -9.40 23.91
CA GLY A 209 12.55 -9.48 24.92
C GLY A 209 12.60 -10.83 25.63
N VAL A 210 11.44 -11.46 25.91
CA VAL A 210 11.38 -12.83 26.45
C VAL A 210 11.99 -13.82 25.48
N ILE A 211 11.63 -13.75 24.18
CA ILE A 211 12.20 -14.64 23.16
C ILE A 211 13.73 -14.51 23.14
N GLN A 212 14.26 -13.27 23.09
CA GLN A 212 15.69 -12.99 23.03
C GLN A 212 16.49 -13.43 24.27
N ALA A 213 15.84 -13.47 25.43
CA ALA A 213 16.43 -13.98 26.65
C ALA A 213 16.42 -15.51 26.66
N ASP A 214 15.30 -16.12 26.30
CA ASP A 214 15.07 -17.56 26.44
C ASP A 214 15.85 -18.39 25.44
N VAL A 215 16.09 -17.88 24.22
CA VAL A 215 16.94 -18.58 23.23
C VAL A 215 18.39 -18.77 23.68
N LYS A 216 18.83 -18.03 24.71
CA LYS A 216 20.19 -18.13 25.29
C LYS A 216 20.28 -19.21 26.38
N MET A 217 19.16 -19.76 26.86
CA MET A 217 19.13 -20.79 27.89
C MET A 217 19.38 -22.19 27.32
N LYS A 218 20.02 -23.09 28.09
CA LYS A 218 20.26 -24.49 27.68
C LYS A 218 19.90 -25.48 28.81
N PRO A 219 19.04 -26.49 28.57
CA PRO A 219 18.27 -26.71 27.33
C PRO A 219 17.24 -25.58 27.09
N LEU A 220 16.77 -25.42 25.85
CA LEU A 220 15.73 -24.42 25.56
C LEU A 220 14.46 -24.72 26.35
N ASP A 221 13.86 -23.70 26.95
CA ASP A 221 12.51 -23.78 27.49
C ASP A 221 11.51 -23.57 26.34
N THR A 222 11.23 -24.67 25.63
CA THR A 222 10.34 -24.63 24.46
C THR A 222 8.92 -24.20 24.81
N LYS A 223 8.47 -24.43 26.05
CA LYS A 223 7.14 -24.01 26.49
C LYS A 223 7.07 -22.49 26.62
N THR A 224 8.07 -21.89 27.27
CA THR A 224 8.11 -20.44 27.46
C THR A 224 8.33 -19.73 26.13
N LEU A 225 9.21 -20.25 25.27
CA LEU A 225 9.41 -19.74 23.91
C LEU A 225 8.14 -19.78 23.05
N THR A 226 7.42 -20.91 23.01
CA THR A 226 6.17 -21.00 22.25
C THR A 226 5.12 -20.01 22.78
N ALA A 227 5.01 -19.85 24.10
CA ALA A 227 4.08 -18.87 24.68
C ALA A 227 4.44 -17.43 24.28
N ALA A 228 5.72 -17.06 24.33
CA ALA A 228 6.18 -15.73 23.93
C ALA A 228 6.01 -15.48 22.41
N ILE A 229 6.21 -16.51 21.58
CA ILE A 229 5.95 -16.44 20.14
C ILE A 229 4.47 -16.19 19.86
N ASP A 230 3.58 -16.94 20.50
CA ASP A 230 2.13 -16.78 20.33
C ASP A 230 1.65 -15.40 20.83
N GLU A 231 2.23 -14.90 21.93
CA GLU A 231 1.96 -13.56 22.45
C GLU A 231 2.43 -12.47 21.48
N LEU A 232 3.65 -12.57 20.94
CA LEU A 232 4.16 -11.61 19.98
C LEU A 232 3.36 -11.60 18.66
N ASP A 233 2.98 -12.75 18.11
CA ASP A 233 2.13 -12.79 16.89
C ASP A 233 0.78 -12.11 17.14
N LYS A 234 0.19 -12.34 18.32
CA LYS A 234 -1.06 -11.69 18.72
C LYS A 234 -0.91 -10.18 18.85
N THR A 235 0.16 -9.69 19.50
CA THR A 235 0.39 -8.24 19.61
C THR A 235 0.64 -7.61 18.24
N LEU A 236 1.41 -8.26 17.36
CA LEU A 236 1.63 -7.79 15.99
C LEU A 236 0.32 -7.71 15.18
N ASP A 237 -0.59 -8.66 15.38
CA ASP A 237 -1.94 -8.63 14.80
C ASP A 237 -2.77 -7.44 15.32
N GLN A 238 -2.71 -7.18 16.63
CA GLN A 238 -3.38 -6.04 17.25
C GLN A 238 -2.80 -4.70 16.79
N LEU A 239 -1.48 -4.62 16.61
CA LEU A 239 -0.80 -3.48 16.05
C LEU A 239 -1.25 -3.20 14.61
N GLN A 240 -1.25 -4.23 13.77
CA GLN A 240 -1.72 -4.14 12.38
C GLN A 240 -3.17 -3.62 12.30
N LYS A 241 -4.07 -4.16 13.14
CA LYS A 241 -5.46 -3.69 13.23
C LYS A 241 -5.58 -2.24 13.69
N SER A 242 -4.78 -1.84 14.67
CA SER A 242 -4.78 -0.47 15.20
C SER A 242 -4.27 0.54 14.17
N ILE A 243 -3.30 0.14 13.35
CA ILE A 243 -2.82 0.94 12.21
C ILE A 243 -3.94 1.11 11.19
N ALA A 244 -4.57 0.01 10.74
CA ALA A 244 -5.67 0.05 9.79
C ALA A 244 -6.86 0.89 10.30
N PHE A 245 -7.20 0.79 11.59
CA PHE A 245 -8.23 1.62 12.22
C PHE A 245 -7.92 3.12 12.15
N SER A 246 -6.64 3.46 12.35
CA SER A 246 -6.20 4.85 12.39
C SER A 246 -6.32 5.50 11.01
N SER A 247 -6.04 4.77 9.93
CA SER A 247 -6.12 5.29 8.56
C SER A 247 -7.54 5.27 7.98
N ALA A 248 -8.33 4.24 8.31
CA ALA A 248 -9.62 3.98 7.67
C ALA A 248 -10.57 5.19 7.57
N PRO A 249 -10.77 6.04 8.61
CA PRO A 249 -11.65 7.21 8.47
C PRO A 249 -11.26 8.15 7.33
N GLN A 250 -9.96 8.32 7.06
CA GLN A 250 -9.49 9.18 5.97
C GLN A 250 -9.66 8.49 4.61
N ASP A 251 -9.34 7.20 4.51
CA ASP A 251 -9.58 6.42 3.29
C ASP A 251 -11.07 6.39 2.91
N MET A 252 -11.95 6.22 3.91
CA MET A 252 -13.40 6.29 3.74
C MET A 252 -13.84 7.69 3.30
N LYS A 253 -13.33 8.77 3.91
CA LYS A 253 -13.62 10.16 3.48
C LYS A 253 -13.20 10.40 2.03
N THR A 254 -12.03 9.90 1.63
CA THR A 254 -11.54 10.01 0.26
C THR A 254 -12.41 9.22 -0.71
N ALA A 255 -12.82 7.99 -0.36
CA ALA A 255 -13.79 7.23 -1.15
C ALA A 255 -15.13 7.97 -1.29
N LEU A 256 -15.66 8.57 -0.21
CA LEU A 256 -16.89 9.37 -0.25
C LEU A 256 -16.77 10.60 -1.14
N ALA A 257 -15.64 11.30 -1.10
CA ALA A 257 -15.38 12.45 -1.97
C ALA A 257 -15.38 12.03 -3.45
N LYS A 258 -14.78 10.87 -3.78
CA LYS A 258 -14.80 10.33 -5.14
C LYS A 258 -16.21 9.88 -5.55
N ILE A 259 -16.98 9.24 -4.67
CA ILE A 259 -18.40 8.92 -4.92
C ILE A 259 -19.17 10.20 -5.27
N LYS A 260 -19.10 11.24 -4.43
CA LYS A 260 -19.76 12.54 -4.66
C LYS A 260 -19.32 13.19 -5.98
N LYS A 261 -18.04 13.06 -6.36
CA LYS A 261 -17.51 13.59 -7.63
C LYS A 261 -18.10 12.86 -8.84
N PHE A 262 -18.36 11.56 -8.73
CA PHE A 262 -18.83 10.71 -9.83
C PHE A 262 -20.35 10.53 -9.87
N THR A 263 -21.11 11.15 -8.97
CA THR A 263 -22.58 11.22 -9.08
C THR A 263 -23.05 12.39 -9.96
N SER A 264 -22.19 13.36 -10.29
CA SER A 264 -22.56 14.50 -11.16
C SER A 264 -21.37 15.05 -11.99
N PRO A 265 -21.23 14.71 -13.29
CA PRO A 265 -22.08 13.76 -14.03
C PRO A 265 -21.87 12.33 -13.55
N LEU A 266 -22.93 11.51 -13.67
CA LEU A 266 -22.89 10.11 -13.25
C LEU A 266 -21.85 9.32 -14.06
N ASN A 267 -20.97 8.62 -13.34
CA ASN A 267 -20.12 7.55 -13.87
C ASN A 267 -20.37 6.29 -13.02
N GLU A 268 -21.20 5.38 -13.54
CA GLU A 268 -21.67 4.20 -12.80
C GLU A 268 -20.53 3.30 -12.34
N GLU A 269 -19.60 2.96 -13.24
CA GLU A 269 -18.44 2.12 -12.94
C GLU A 269 -17.62 2.68 -11.77
N LYS A 270 -17.33 3.98 -11.78
CA LYS A 270 -16.54 4.62 -10.72
C LYS A 270 -17.32 4.70 -9.42
N VAL A 271 -18.61 5.04 -9.46
CA VAL A 271 -19.44 5.07 -8.24
C VAL A 271 -19.44 3.69 -7.56
N THR A 272 -19.66 2.61 -8.32
CA THR A 272 -19.64 1.24 -7.79
C THR A 272 -18.27 0.87 -7.22
N LYS A 273 -17.17 1.12 -7.96
CA LYS A 273 -15.81 0.82 -7.50
C LYS A 273 -15.46 1.52 -6.19
N TYR A 274 -15.82 2.79 -6.02
CA TYR A 274 -15.54 3.51 -4.78
C TYR A 274 -16.49 3.13 -3.63
N ALA A 275 -17.72 2.70 -3.92
CA ALA A 275 -18.61 2.13 -2.91
C ALA A 275 -18.07 0.79 -2.38
N GLU A 276 -17.54 -0.08 -3.24
CA GLU A 276 -16.90 -1.34 -2.82
C GLU A 276 -15.65 -1.10 -1.97
N ARG A 277 -14.82 -0.11 -2.33
CA ARG A 277 -13.68 0.29 -1.49
C ARG A 277 -14.11 0.83 -0.13
N LEU A 278 -15.17 1.64 -0.10
CA LEU A 278 -15.73 2.13 1.16
C LEU A 278 -16.18 0.97 2.06
N GLU A 279 -16.80 -0.06 1.51
CA GLU A 279 -17.17 -1.30 2.23
C GLU A 279 -15.94 -2.01 2.79
N LYS A 280 -14.89 -2.16 1.97
CA LYS A 280 -13.61 -2.76 2.39
C LYS A 280 -13.00 -2.02 3.58
N TYR A 281 -12.89 -0.69 3.53
CA TYR A 281 -12.36 0.10 4.66
C TYR A 281 -13.24 0.05 5.91
N TRP A 282 -14.56 -0.02 5.73
CA TRP A 282 -15.45 -0.18 6.87
C TRP A 282 -15.20 -1.53 7.55
N SER A 283 -15.14 -2.62 6.77
CA SER A 283 -14.96 -3.97 7.29
C SER A 283 -13.67 -4.15 8.11
N THR A 284 -12.59 -3.43 7.79
CA THR A 284 -11.33 -3.51 8.55
C THR A 284 -11.40 -2.81 9.90
N SER A 285 -12.41 -1.95 10.10
CA SER A 285 -12.56 -1.11 11.29
C SER A 285 -13.81 -1.41 12.10
N GLU A 286 -14.77 -2.14 11.53
CA GLU A 286 -16.11 -2.38 12.07
C GLU A 286 -16.06 -2.90 13.51
N ASP A 287 -15.31 -3.97 13.74
CA ASP A 287 -15.20 -4.61 15.06
C ASP A 287 -14.65 -3.66 16.13
N MET A 288 -13.68 -2.81 15.77
CA MET A 288 -13.11 -1.83 16.71
C MET A 288 -14.08 -0.70 17.01
N VAL A 289 -14.83 -0.20 16.02
CA VAL A 289 -15.89 0.79 16.28
C VAL A 289 -16.96 0.18 17.18
N LYS A 290 -17.40 -1.05 16.87
CA LYS A 290 -18.39 -1.77 17.65
C LYS A 290 -17.96 -2.01 19.10
N GLN A 291 -16.68 -2.33 19.31
CA GLN A 291 -16.12 -2.52 20.65
C GLN A 291 -15.99 -1.19 21.42
N LYS A 292 -15.44 -0.14 20.78
CA LYS A 292 -15.14 1.14 21.43
C LYS A 292 -16.37 2.02 21.61
N ASN A 293 -17.31 1.99 20.65
CA ASN A 293 -18.50 2.83 20.64
C ASN A 293 -19.66 2.16 19.86
N PRO A 294 -20.42 1.24 20.49
CA PRO A 294 -21.54 0.54 19.86
C PRO A 294 -22.60 1.48 19.26
N ALA A 295 -22.84 2.64 19.89
CA ALA A 295 -23.81 3.61 19.41
C ALA A 295 -23.34 4.32 18.13
N LEU A 296 -22.04 4.57 17.98
CA LEU A 296 -21.49 5.10 16.74
C LEU A 296 -21.51 4.05 15.62
N TYR A 297 -21.22 2.79 15.95
CA TYR A 297 -21.35 1.68 15.01
C TYR A 297 -22.75 1.64 14.38
N GLU A 298 -23.80 1.60 15.20
CA GLU A 298 -25.19 1.59 14.70
C GLU A 298 -25.52 2.80 13.82
N LYS A 299 -24.96 3.97 14.13
CA LYS A 299 -25.14 5.18 13.32
C LYS A 299 -24.41 5.11 11.98
N ILE A 300 -23.23 4.48 11.92
CA ILE A 300 -22.44 4.34 10.68
C ILE A 300 -23.06 3.30 9.74
N GLU A 301 -23.60 2.21 10.28
CA GLU A 301 -24.24 1.14 9.51
C GLU A 301 -25.36 1.67 8.60
N VAL A 302 -26.14 2.64 9.07
CA VAL A 302 -27.27 3.20 8.31
C VAL A 302 -26.84 3.85 6.98
N PRO A 303 -25.99 4.91 6.97
CA PRO A 303 -25.54 5.50 5.72
C PRO A 303 -24.61 4.57 4.93
N MET A 304 -23.84 3.67 5.57
CA MET A 304 -23.07 2.65 4.86
C MET A 304 -23.98 1.74 4.02
N GLY A 305 -25.02 1.17 4.63
CA GLY A 305 -25.99 0.32 3.94
C GLY A 305 -26.76 1.04 2.83
N ALA A 306 -27.10 2.32 3.06
CA ALA A 306 -27.74 3.16 2.05
C ALA A 306 -26.83 3.39 0.83
N ILE A 307 -25.53 3.66 1.06
CA ILE A 307 -24.54 3.83 -0.02
C ILE A 307 -24.40 2.53 -0.82
N GLN A 308 -24.24 1.39 -0.15
CA GLN A 308 -24.07 0.10 -0.82
C GLN A 308 -25.28 -0.27 -1.68
N SER A 309 -26.48 -0.10 -1.12
CA SER A 309 -27.72 -0.42 -1.84
C SER A 309 -27.94 0.51 -3.03
N SER A 310 -27.66 1.81 -2.87
CA SER A 310 -27.87 2.83 -3.90
C SER A 310 -26.86 2.73 -5.05
N ALA A 311 -25.60 2.37 -4.76
CA ALA A 311 -24.58 2.13 -5.78
C ALA A 311 -24.87 0.88 -6.62
N LYS A 312 -25.55 -0.14 -6.04
CA LYS A 312 -25.93 -1.38 -6.72
C LYS A 312 -27.31 -1.28 -7.41
N ALA A 313 -28.05 -0.18 -7.24
CA ALA A 313 -29.36 0.02 -7.83
C ALA A 313 -29.28 0.24 -9.36
N ASN A 314 -30.36 -0.10 -10.07
CA ASN A 314 -30.47 0.13 -11.51
C ASN A 314 -31.79 0.87 -11.85
N PRO A 315 -31.74 2.18 -12.16
CA PRO A 315 -30.55 3.03 -12.23
C PRO A 315 -29.97 3.34 -10.83
N ILE A 316 -28.69 3.74 -10.78
CA ILE A 316 -28.04 4.19 -9.55
C ILE A 316 -28.82 5.35 -8.91
N ASP A 317 -29.09 5.25 -7.61
CA ASP A 317 -29.77 6.31 -6.85
C ASP A 317 -28.77 7.37 -6.35
N THR A 318 -28.50 8.35 -7.22
CA THR A 318 -27.56 9.45 -6.95
C THR A 318 -28.00 10.38 -5.81
N ASN A 319 -29.31 10.53 -5.57
CA ASN A 319 -29.83 11.38 -4.50
C ASN A 319 -29.54 10.75 -3.13
N THR A 320 -29.87 9.47 -2.98
CA THR A 320 -29.60 8.73 -1.74
C THR A 320 -28.09 8.62 -1.49
N LEU A 321 -27.29 8.33 -2.52
CA LEU A 321 -25.82 8.35 -2.40
C LEU A 321 -25.28 9.67 -1.86
N THR A 322 -25.75 10.79 -2.41
CA THR A 322 -25.27 12.12 -2.02
C THR A 322 -25.64 12.46 -0.58
N SER A 323 -26.88 12.15 -0.16
CA SER A 323 -27.34 12.38 1.22
C SER A 323 -26.58 11.49 2.21
N ALA A 324 -26.54 10.18 1.98
CA ALA A 324 -25.88 9.22 2.85
C ALA A 324 -24.37 9.48 2.95
N ALA A 325 -23.71 9.87 1.87
CA ALA A 325 -22.30 10.26 1.89
C ALA A 325 -22.06 11.58 2.65
N GLY A 326 -23.06 12.45 2.77
CA GLY A 326 -23.00 13.65 3.62
C GLY A 326 -23.14 13.31 5.11
N GLU A 327 -24.00 12.34 5.44
CA GLU A 327 -24.19 11.85 6.81
C GLU A 327 -22.97 11.07 7.31
N LEU A 328 -22.48 10.12 6.51
CA LEU A 328 -21.32 9.30 6.86
C LEU A 328 -20.06 10.14 7.08
N ASP A 329 -19.80 11.15 6.24
CA ASP A 329 -18.64 12.02 6.37
C ASP A 329 -18.53 12.69 7.77
N LYS A 330 -19.68 13.05 8.36
CA LYS A 330 -19.75 13.59 9.72
C LYS A 330 -19.38 12.52 10.75
N LEU A 331 -19.97 11.32 10.62
CA LEU A 331 -19.72 10.20 11.53
C LEU A 331 -18.27 9.71 11.46
N LEU A 332 -17.61 9.77 10.30
CA LEU A 332 -16.19 9.44 10.16
C LEU A 332 -15.28 10.40 10.95
N THR A 333 -15.73 11.63 11.21
CA THR A 333 -15.02 12.55 12.11
C THR A 333 -15.15 12.12 13.56
N GLU A 334 -16.31 11.59 13.97
CA GLU A 334 -16.48 10.98 15.30
C GLU A 334 -15.66 9.71 15.44
N MET A 335 -15.63 8.85 14.41
CA MET A 335 -14.84 7.62 14.37
C MET A 335 -13.34 7.90 14.51
N GLN A 336 -12.84 8.96 13.86
CA GLN A 336 -11.44 9.37 13.94
C GLN A 336 -11.01 9.73 15.37
N ASN A 337 -11.94 10.11 16.25
CA ASN A 337 -11.65 10.47 17.64
C ASN A 337 -11.65 9.25 18.59
N LEU A 338 -11.88 8.03 18.08
CA LEU A 338 -11.81 6.79 18.86
C LEU A 338 -10.40 6.19 18.98
N LYS A 339 -9.39 6.85 18.38
CA LYS A 339 -8.01 6.36 18.35
C LYS A 339 -7.46 6.17 19.75
#